data_AF-A0A2T3NDF3-F1
#
_entry.id   AF-A0A2T3NDF3-F1
#
_cell.length_a   1.000
_cell.length_b   1.000
_cell.length_c   1.000
_cell.angle_alpha   90.00
_cell.angle_beta   90.00
_cell.angle_gamma   90.00
#
_symmetry.space_group_name_H-M   'P 1'
#
loop_
_entity.id
_entity.type
_entity.pdbx_description
1 polymer ?
#
loop_
_entity_poly.entity_id
_entity_poly.type
_entity_poly.pdbx_seq_one_letter_code
_entity_poly.pdbx_strand_id
1 'polypeptide(L)'
;MTNQLKRVNCSLFLDPVNSPADRYAVGIMQRWVEERKELVSNPSAGTALHRNLHMHKDIYLSGLFLHLLSPALTSQLAEVLSESNVNTAMLAQKLKQCGLVLPSEAAAEPVQPAPLELSPQILELTSDLKSELAAVKQEVQHGVGQMMSQVELQAQAERQAQADAQAQAQQPAALDPALLQETLASLKADIAAELKQQSQAAEIAELKAMISAQSQLIRSLQHNQSQAANTAPAKDKAPEVNLSEQIASVQKIKKKGLF
;
A
#
# COMPACT_ATOMS: atom_id res chain seq x y z
N MET A 1 -3.14 29.99 2.35
CA MET A 1 -4.55 29.52 2.28
C MET A 1 -4.72 28.43 3.33
N THR A 2 -5.32 28.76 4.48
CA THR A 2 -5.51 27.82 5.60
C THR A 2 -6.54 26.76 5.22
N ASN A 3 -6.11 25.51 5.06
CA ASN A 3 -7.02 24.39 4.80
C ASN A 3 -7.79 24.08 6.10
N GLN A 4 -8.94 24.70 6.28
CA GLN A 4 -9.84 24.41 7.41
C GLN A 4 -10.83 23.34 6.98
N LEU A 5 -10.56 22.10 7.39
CA LEU A 5 -11.55 21.03 7.34
C LEU A 5 -12.80 21.48 8.11
N LYS A 6 -13.95 21.56 7.42
CA LYS A 6 -15.24 21.90 8.02
C LYS A 6 -15.99 20.62 8.37
N ARG A 7 -16.22 20.39 9.66
CA ARG A 7 -17.07 19.29 10.14
C ARG A 7 -18.55 19.66 9.95
N VAL A 8 -19.31 18.76 9.33
CA VAL A 8 -20.76 18.82 9.23
C VAL A 8 -21.33 17.61 9.95
N ASN A 9 -22.30 17.81 10.85
CA ASN A 9 -22.99 16.72 11.53
C ASN A 9 -24.28 16.41 10.78
N CYS A 10 -24.43 15.17 10.34
CA CYS A 10 -25.64 14.64 9.72
C CYS A 10 -26.11 13.44 10.56
N SER A 11 -27.41 13.39 10.86
CA SER A 11 -28.02 12.28 11.61
C SER A 11 -29.21 11.77 10.82
N LEU A 12 -29.24 10.46 10.61
CA LEU A 12 -30.24 9.76 9.82
C LEU A 12 -30.89 8.72 10.73
N PHE A 13 -32.22 8.62 10.67
CA PHE A 13 -32.97 7.58 11.37
C PHE A 13 -33.39 6.52 10.36
N LEU A 14 -33.16 5.27 10.72
CA LEU A 14 -33.54 4.11 9.94
C LEU A 14 -34.62 3.34 10.70
N ASP A 15 -35.61 2.82 9.99
CA ASP A 15 -36.69 2.00 10.52
C ASP A 15 -36.55 0.54 10.05
N PRO A 16 -35.69 -0.26 10.72
CA PRO A 16 -35.46 -1.65 10.32
C PRO A 16 -36.67 -2.58 10.54
N VAL A 17 -37.70 -2.11 11.26
CA VAL A 17 -38.92 -2.89 11.50
C VAL A 17 -39.82 -2.82 10.27
N ASN A 18 -40.03 -1.61 9.74
CA ASN A 18 -40.96 -1.39 8.64
C ASN A 18 -40.30 -1.31 7.27
N SER A 19 -38.99 -1.02 7.18
CA SER A 19 -38.24 -0.94 5.93
C SER A 19 -37.20 -2.07 5.81
N PRO A 20 -37.33 -2.98 4.82
CA PRO A 20 -36.34 -4.02 4.58
C PRO A 20 -35.00 -3.44 4.11
N ALA A 21 -35.02 -2.32 3.37
CA ALA A 21 -33.80 -1.62 2.95
C ALA A 21 -33.04 -1.06 4.16
N ASP A 22 -33.77 -0.48 5.12
CA ASP A 22 -33.20 0.06 6.36
C ASP A 22 -32.62 -1.06 7.23
N ARG A 23 -33.33 -2.19 7.34
CA ARG A 23 -32.82 -3.38 8.05
C ARG A 23 -31.52 -3.87 7.44
N TYR A 24 -31.47 -3.97 6.12
CA TYR A 24 -30.25 -4.36 5.42
C TYR A 24 -29.12 -3.35 5.67
N ALA A 25 -29.40 -2.05 5.54
CA ALA A 25 -28.43 -0.99 5.79
C ALA A 25 -27.86 -1.03 7.21
N VAL A 26 -28.72 -1.23 8.23
CA VAL A 26 -28.29 -1.39 9.63
C VAL A 26 -27.35 -2.57 9.79
N GLY A 27 -27.65 -3.72 9.19
CA GLY A 27 -26.80 -4.91 9.24
C GLY A 27 -25.41 -4.67 8.59
N ILE A 28 -25.36 -3.98 7.46
CA ILE A 28 -24.10 -3.58 6.82
C ILE A 28 -23.30 -2.63 7.73
N MET A 29 -23.96 -1.62 8.33
CA MET A 29 -23.29 -0.66 9.21
C MET A 29 -22.74 -1.32 10.49
N GLN A 30 -23.47 -2.28 11.07
CA GLN A 30 -23.00 -3.05 12.21
C GLN A 30 -21.75 -3.86 11.88
N ARG A 31 -21.73 -4.53 10.71
CA ARG A 31 -20.56 -5.26 10.23
C ARG A 31 -19.34 -4.36 10.07
N TRP A 32 -19.50 -3.14 9.54
CA TRP A 32 -18.39 -2.19 9.44
C TRP A 32 -17.83 -1.75 10.80
N VAL A 33 -18.68 -1.68 11.83
CA VAL A 33 -18.24 -1.39 13.20
C VAL A 33 -17.43 -2.55 13.77
N GLU A 34 -17.84 -3.79 13.51
CA GLU A 34 -17.10 -5.00 13.91
C GLU A 34 -15.75 -5.09 13.19
N GLU A 35 -15.75 -4.95 11.87
CA GLU A 35 -14.54 -4.93 11.04
C GLU A 35 -13.57 -3.83 11.50
N ARG A 36 -14.09 -2.65 11.88
CA ARG A 36 -13.26 -1.58 12.42
C ARG A 36 -12.54 -1.99 13.70
N LYS A 37 -13.20 -2.71 14.61
CA LYS A 37 -12.57 -3.16 15.86
C LYS A 37 -11.39 -4.08 15.55
N GLU A 38 -11.57 -4.99 14.59
CA GLU A 38 -10.51 -5.91 14.14
C GLU A 38 -9.35 -5.15 13.49
N LEU A 39 -9.64 -4.19 12.60
CA LEU A 39 -8.64 -3.38 11.91
C LEU A 39 -7.82 -2.50 12.87
N VAL A 40 -8.44 -1.97 13.93
CA VAL A 40 -7.73 -1.18 14.96
C VAL A 40 -6.74 -2.04 15.75
N SER A 41 -7.06 -3.32 15.96
CA SER A 41 -6.17 -4.27 16.64
C SER A 41 -5.03 -4.77 15.75
N ASN A 42 -5.07 -4.50 14.44
CA ASN A 42 -4.05 -4.96 13.49
C ASN A 42 -3.12 -3.82 13.03
N PRO A 43 -1.83 -3.80 13.45
CA PRO A 43 -0.88 -2.74 13.12
C PRO A 43 -0.61 -2.56 11.62
N SER A 44 -0.79 -3.62 10.80
CA SER A 44 -0.53 -3.56 9.36
C SER A 44 -1.73 -3.08 8.54
N ALA A 45 -2.90 -2.86 9.17
CA ALA A 45 -4.15 -2.59 8.48
C ALA A 45 -4.45 -1.10 8.21
N GLY A 46 -3.45 -0.23 8.25
CA GLY A 46 -3.64 1.23 8.22
C GLY A 46 -4.46 1.76 7.05
N THR A 47 -4.23 1.24 5.83
CA THR A 47 -4.98 1.66 4.62
C THR A 47 -6.44 1.20 4.65
N ALA A 48 -6.69 -0.04 5.09
CA ALA A 48 -8.03 -0.58 5.25
C ALA A 48 -8.81 0.17 6.34
N LEU A 49 -8.16 0.48 7.47
CA LEU A 49 -8.73 1.28 8.54
C LEU A 49 -9.13 2.68 8.06
N HIS A 50 -8.25 3.34 7.30
CA HIS A 50 -8.56 4.65 6.72
C HIS A 50 -9.80 4.60 5.81
N ARG A 51 -9.90 3.59 4.93
CA ARG A 51 -11.09 3.39 4.08
C ARG A 51 -12.35 3.14 4.92
N ASN A 52 -12.26 2.28 5.94
CA ASN A 52 -13.39 1.96 6.82
C ASN A 52 -13.90 3.21 7.58
N LEU A 53 -13.01 4.10 8.02
CA LEU A 53 -13.37 5.38 8.67
C LEU A 53 -14.09 6.36 7.73
N HIS A 54 -13.80 6.31 6.43
CA HIS A 54 -14.34 7.24 5.44
C HIS A 54 -15.53 6.71 4.63
N MET A 55 -15.96 5.46 4.84
CA MET A 55 -17.07 4.86 4.06
C MET A 55 -18.35 5.71 4.06
N HIS A 56 -18.77 6.22 5.22
CA HIS A 56 -19.99 7.03 5.30
C HIS A 56 -19.88 8.34 4.52
N LYS A 57 -18.70 8.96 4.50
CA LYS A 57 -18.45 10.17 3.72
C LYS A 57 -18.60 9.86 2.23
N ASP A 58 -17.99 8.78 1.76
CA ASP A 58 -18.03 8.40 0.35
C ASP A 58 -19.44 8.00 -0.10
N ILE A 59 -20.21 7.31 0.75
CA ILE A 59 -21.62 6.97 0.51
C ILE A 59 -22.48 8.22 0.44
N TYR A 60 -22.31 9.15 1.38
CA TYR A 60 -23.07 10.40 1.38
C TYR A 60 -22.75 11.25 0.14
N LEU A 61 -21.46 11.41 -0.19
CA LEU A 61 -21.05 12.19 -1.35
C LEU A 61 -21.56 11.56 -2.66
N SER A 62 -21.41 10.25 -2.83
CA SER A 62 -21.92 9.56 -4.02
C SER A 62 -23.45 9.66 -4.14
N GLY A 63 -24.18 9.42 -3.04
CA GLY A 63 -25.63 9.59 -3.00
C GLY A 63 -26.06 11.03 -3.30
N LEU A 64 -25.36 12.03 -2.76
CA LEU A 64 -25.62 13.44 -3.02
C LEU A 64 -25.40 13.78 -4.50
N PHE A 65 -24.28 13.36 -5.10
CA PHE A 65 -24.04 13.62 -6.52
C PHE A 65 -25.03 12.88 -7.42
N LEU A 66 -25.42 11.65 -7.08
CA LEU A 66 -26.51 10.94 -7.78
C LEU A 66 -27.83 11.71 -7.67
N HIS A 67 -28.14 12.27 -6.50
CA HIS A 67 -29.35 13.06 -6.28
C HIS A 67 -29.33 14.36 -7.11
N LEU A 68 -28.18 15.01 -7.22
CA LEU A 68 -28.00 16.20 -8.06
C LEU A 68 -28.15 15.90 -9.57
N LEU A 69 -27.81 14.69 -10.01
CA LEU A 69 -28.05 14.25 -11.39
C LEU A 69 -29.53 13.96 -11.64
N SER A 70 -30.19 13.24 -10.72
CA SER A 70 -31.61 12.95 -10.80
C SER A 70 -32.17 12.58 -9.42
N PRO A 71 -33.00 13.44 -8.81
CA PRO A 71 -33.66 13.12 -7.55
C PRO A 71 -34.53 11.86 -7.64
N ALA A 72 -35.23 11.70 -8.77
CA ALA A 72 -36.07 10.54 -9.04
C ALA A 72 -35.28 9.23 -9.09
N LEU A 73 -34.03 9.25 -9.58
CA LEU A 73 -33.15 8.08 -9.57
C LEU A 73 -32.85 7.66 -8.13
N THR A 74 -32.45 8.60 -7.27
CA THR A 74 -32.07 8.27 -5.89
C THR A 74 -33.22 7.68 -5.10
N SER A 75 -34.44 8.21 -5.24
CA SER A 75 -35.62 7.64 -4.56
C SER A 75 -35.95 6.25 -5.11
N GLN A 76 -35.96 6.07 -6.43
CA GLN A 76 -36.24 4.76 -7.03
C GLN A 76 -35.19 3.70 -6.69
N LEU A 77 -33.91 4.08 -6.62
CA LEU A 77 -32.85 3.16 -6.19
C LEU A 77 -33.03 2.75 -4.73
N ALA A 78 -33.39 3.69 -3.85
CA ALA A 78 -33.65 3.38 -2.45
C ALA A 78 -34.86 2.45 -2.25
N GLU A 79 -35.89 2.58 -3.09
CA GLU A 79 -37.10 1.74 -3.02
C GLU A 79 -36.93 0.35 -3.65
N VAL A 80 -36.20 0.25 -4.77
CA VAL A 80 -36.13 -0.99 -5.54
C VAL A 80 -34.93 -1.86 -5.14
N LEU A 81 -33.82 -1.24 -4.75
CA LEU A 81 -32.66 -2.02 -4.33
C LEU A 81 -32.91 -2.63 -2.95
N SER A 82 -32.72 -3.93 -2.90
CA SER A 82 -32.83 -4.75 -1.69
C SER A 82 -31.69 -5.75 -1.68
N GLU A 83 -31.46 -6.38 -0.53
CA GLU A 83 -30.41 -7.38 -0.33
C GLU A 83 -30.31 -8.42 -1.46
N SER A 84 -31.45 -8.83 -2.04
CA SER A 84 -31.51 -9.89 -3.07
C SER A 84 -31.14 -9.43 -4.48
N ASN A 85 -31.10 -8.12 -4.74
CA ASN A 85 -31.01 -7.58 -6.10
C ASN A 85 -29.94 -6.49 -6.29
N VAL A 86 -29.11 -6.21 -5.28
CA VAL A 86 -27.98 -5.27 -5.40
C VAL A 86 -26.91 -5.88 -6.33
N ASN A 87 -26.95 -5.51 -7.60
CA ASN A 87 -25.93 -5.86 -8.59
C ASN A 87 -25.79 -4.78 -9.67
N THR A 88 -24.70 -4.86 -10.45
CA THR A 88 -24.37 -3.89 -11.50
C THR A 88 -25.40 -3.86 -12.63
N ALA A 89 -26.01 -4.99 -12.97
CA ALA A 89 -27.03 -5.08 -14.02
C ALA A 89 -28.31 -4.32 -13.64
N MET A 90 -28.79 -4.50 -12.40
CA MET A 90 -29.95 -3.78 -11.86
C MET A 90 -29.69 -2.27 -11.79
N LEU A 91 -28.50 -1.86 -11.35
CA LEU A 91 -28.11 -0.45 -11.33
C LEU A 91 -28.14 0.16 -12.75
N ALA A 92 -27.55 -0.53 -13.73
CA ALA A 92 -27.55 -0.07 -15.12
C ALA A 92 -28.98 0.02 -15.70
N GLN A 93 -29.84 -0.95 -15.38
CA GLN A 93 -31.24 -0.92 -15.79
C GLN A 93 -31.98 0.30 -15.21
N LYS A 94 -31.77 0.62 -13.93
CA LYS A 94 -32.41 1.77 -13.27
C LYS A 94 -31.90 3.11 -13.78
N LEU A 95 -30.61 3.22 -14.06
CA LEU A 95 -30.04 4.39 -14.73
C LEU A 95 -30.70 4.62 -16.10
N LYS A 96 -30.83 3.58 -16.91
CA LYS A 96 -31.53 3.64 -18.20
C LYS A 96 -32.99 4.07 -18.06
N GLN A 97 -33.71 3.54 -17.07
CA GLN A 97 -35.11 3.91 -16.80
C GLN A 97 -35.26 5.39 -16.40
N CYS A 98 -34.24 5.98 -15.79
CA CYS A 98 -34.23 7.40 -15.42
C CYS A 98 -33.71 8.31 -16.56
N GLY A 99 -33.51 7.79 -17.77
CA GLY A 99 -32.99 8.54 -18.92
C GLY A 99 -31.48 8.80 -18.88
N LEU A 100 -30.76 8.24 -17.90
CA LEU A 100 -29.30 8.30 -17.83
C LEU A 100 -28.73 7.17 -18.68
N VAL A 101 -28.66 7.44 -19.99
CA VAL A 101 -27.97 6.55 -20.93
C VAL A 101 -26.48 6.80 -20.78
N LEU A 102 -25.80 5.86 -20.11
CA LEU A 102 -24.35 5.80 -20.19
C LEU A 102 -23.98 5.55 -21.65
N PRO A 103 -23.08 6.33 -22.26
CA PRO A 103 -22.56 6.01 -23.59
C PRO A 103 -21.93 4.63 -23.49
N SER A 104 -22.67 3.64 -24.00
CA SER A 104 -22.17 2.29 -24.12
C SER A 104 -21.13 2.30 -25.23
N GLU A 105 -19.99 1.65 -25.02
CA GLU A 105 -19.00 1.29 -26.06
C GLU A 105 -19.63 0.60 -27.29
N ALA A 106 -20.92 0.23 -27.25
CA ALA A 106 -21.70 -0.23 -28.37
C ALA A 106 -22.06 0.86 -29.43
N ALA A 107 -21.64 2.11 -29.25
CA ALA A 107 -21.59 3.12 -30.31
C ALA A 107 -20.26 3.10 -31.08
N ALA A 108 -19.49 2.01 -31.01
CA ALA A 108 -18.48 1.69 -32.01
C ALA A 108 -19.19 1.19 -33.29
N GLU A 109 -19.69 2.12 -34.10
CA GLU A 109 -19.66 1.90 -35.54
C GLU A 109 -18.21 1.55 -35.92
N PRO A 110 -17.97 0.64 -36.89
CA PRO A 110 -16.62 0.34 -37.36
C PRO A 110 -16.10 1.53 -38.16
N VAL A 111 -15.73 2.61 -37.46
CA VAL A 111 -14.89 3.66 -38.02
C VAL A 111 -13.51 3.02 -38.15
N GLN A 112 -13.12 2.81 -39.40
CA GLN A 112 -11.79 2.42 -39.81
C GLN A 112 -10.74 3.14 -38.95
N PRO A 113 -9.66 2.47 -38.52
CA PRO A 113 -8.68 3.09 -37.64
C PRO A 113 -8.02 4.25 -38.39
N ALA A 114 -8.48 5.47 -38.10
CA ALA A 114 -7.66 6.65 -38.31
C ALA A 114 -6.41 6.46 -37.45
N PRO A 115 -5.20 6.61 -38.01
CA PRO A 115 -3.98 6.51 -37.22
C PRO A 115 -4.03 7.65 -36.20
N LEU A 116 -4.32 7.30 -34.95
CA LEU A 116 -4.02 8.14 -33.81
C LEU A 116 -2.51 8.33 -33.83
N GLU A 117 -2.04 9.52 -34.20
CA GLU A 117 -0.68 9.95 -33.95
C GLU A 117 -0.46 9.99 -32.43
N LEU A 118 -0.20 8.82 -31.87
CA LEU A 118 0.39 8.64 -30.55
C LEU A 118 1.74 9.36 -30.60
N SER A 119 1.91 10.35 -29.72
CA SER A 119 3.15 11.09 -29.62
C SER A 119 4.33 10.13 -29.46
N PRO A 120 5.47 10.36 -30.14
CA PRO A 120 6.62 9.45 -30.12
C PRO A 120 7.13 9.17 -28.70
N GLN A 121 6.93 10.12 -27.78
CA GLN A 121 7.27 9.98 -26.36
C GLN A 121 6.46 8.91 -25.63
N ILE A 122 5.17 8.71 -25.94
CA ILE A 122 4.36 7.67 -25.29
C ILE A 122 4.80 6.29 -25.78
N LEU A 123 5.15 6.17 -27.06
CA LEU A 123 5.65 4.92 -27.62
C LEU A 123 7.01 4.54 -27.00
N GLU A 124 7.90 5.52 -26.85
CA GLU A 124 9.23 5.36 -26.23
C GLU A 124 9.13 4.98 -24.74
N LEU A 125 8.27 5.68 -23.97
CA LEU A 125 7.99 5.33 -22.57
C LEU A 125 7.41 3.91 -22.42
N THR A 126 6.57 3.48 -23.36
CA THR A 126 5.97 2.13 -23.32
C THR A 126 7.01 1.07 -23.66
N SER A 127 7.94 1.34 -24.59
CA SER A 127 9.05 0.43 -24.87
C SER A 127 10.04 0.34 -23.72
N ASP A 128 10.33 1.45 -23.06
CA ASP A 128 11.26 1.49 -21.92
C ASP A 128 10.69 0.73 -20.73
N LEU A 129 9.42 0.96 -20.38
CA LEU A 129 8.74 0.21 -19.31
C LEU A 129 8.70 -1.30 -19.59
N LYS A 130 8.53 -1.69 -20.86
CA LYS A 130 8.53 -3.10 -21.25
C LYS A 130 9.93 -3.73 -21.16
N SER A 131 10.98 -2.96 -21.46
CA SER A 131 12.37 -3.36 -21.30
C SER A 131 12.75 -3.55 -19.83
N GLU A 132 12.40 -2.57 -18.98
CA GLU A 132 12.60 -2.61 -17.53
C GLU A 132 11.89 -3.82 -16.91
N LEU A 133 10.63 -4.08 -17.31
CA LEU A 133 9.88 -5.25 -16.82
C LEU A 133 10.53 -6.57 -17.24
N ALA A 134 11.10 -6.64 -18.45
CA ALA A 134 11.83 -7.82 -18.91
C ALA A 134 13.13 -8.04 -18.12
N ALA A 135 13.86 -6.97 -17.82
CA ALA A 135 15.08 -7.02 -17.01
C ALA A 135 14.79 -7.49 -15.58
N VAL A 136 13.77 -6.92 -14.91
CA VAL A 136 13.36 -7.33 -13.56
C VAL A 136 12.91 -8.79 -13.53
N LYS A 137 12.16 -9.24 -14.54
CA LYS A 137 11.75 -10.65 -14.65
C LYS A 137 12.96 -11.58 -14.74
N GLN A 138 13.99 -11.19 -15.49
CA GLN A 138 15.20 -11.99 -15.66
C GLN A 138 16.04 -12.02 -14.37
N GLU A 139 16.11 -10.90 -13.64
CA GLU A 139 16.79 -10.81 -12.35
C GLU A 139 16.12 -11.67 -11.28
N VAL A 140 14.78 -11.68 -11.22
CA VAL A 140 14.02 -12.56 -10.32
C VAL A 140 14.23 -14.03 -10.68
N GLN A 141 14.21 -14.39 -11.97
CA GLN A 141 14.48 -15.78 -12.39
C GLN A 141 15.91 -16.21 -12.05
N HIS A 142 16.88 -15.31 -12.18
CA HIS A 142 18.27 -15.61 -11.83
C HIS A 142 18.47 -15.74 -10.32
N GLY A 143 17.86 -14.86 -9.52
CA GLY A 143 17.90 -14.92 -8.06
C GLY A 143 17.26 -16.18 -7.49
N VAL A 144 16.11 -16.61 -8.03
CA VAL A 144 15.47 -17.87 -7.65
C VAL A 144 16.35 -19.07 -7.99
N GLY A 145 16.99 -19.08 -9.16
CA GLY A 145 17.93 -20.14 -9.55
C GLY A 145 19.16 -20.23 -8.63
N GLN A 146 19.75 -19.09 -8.26
CA GLN A 146 20.87 -19.04 -7.33
C GLN A 146 20.49 -19.51 -5.93
N MET A 147 19.31 -19.12 -5.44
CA MET A 147 18.82 -19.55 -4.12
C MET A 147 18.56 -21.05 -4.07
N MET A 148 17.99 -21.63 -5.14
CA MET A 148 17.75 -23.08 -5.21
C MET A 148 19.06 -23.89 -5.23
N SER A 149 20.08 -23.42 -5.95
CA SER A 149 21.41 -24.04 -5.94
C SER A 149 22.11 -23.92 -4.58
N GLN A 150 21.93 -22.78 -3.89
CA GLN A 150 22.48 -22.60 -2.54
C GLN A 150 21.82 -23.53 -1.52
N VAL A 151 20.50 -23.72 -1.60
CA VAL A 151 19.76 -24.68 -0.76
C VAL A 151 20.20 -26.12 -1.03
N GLU A 152 20.43 -26.50 -2.30
CA GLU A 152 20.94 -27.84 -2.62
C GLU A 152 22.35 -28.08 -2.08
N LEU A 153 23.25 -27.10 -2.21
CA LEU A 153 24.61 -27.18 -1.65
C LEU A 153 24.60 -27.28 -0.12
N GLN A 154 23.70 -26.54 0.53
CA GLN A 154 23.57 -26.56 1.99
C GLN A 154 22.98 -27.88 2.48
N ALA A 155 21.97 -28.42 1.79
CA ALA A 155 21.40 -29.74 2.09
C ALA A 155 22.40 -30.89 1.85
N GLN A 156 23.29 -30.77 0.86
CA GLN A 156 24.37 -31.73 0.65
C GLN A 156 25.43 -31.68 1.76
N ALA A 157 25.82 -30.47 2.19
CA ALA A 157 26.76 -30.29 3.29
C ALA A 157 26.20 -30.84 4.62
N GLU A 158 24.91 -30.64 4.90
CA GLU A 158 24.24 -31.22 6.07
C GLU A 158 24.20 -32.76 6.04
N ARG A 159 23.97 -33.37 4.87
CA ARG A 159 24.01 -34.83 4.73
C ARG A 159 25.40 -35.41 4.92
N GLN A 160 26.46 -34.73 4.45
CA GLN A 160 27.83 -35.15 4.68
C GLN A 160 28.22 -35.02 6.16
N ALA A 161 27.86 -33.92 6.81
CA ALA A 161 28.10 -33.74 8.24
C ALA A 161 27.37 -34.79 9.11
N GLN A 162 26.15 -35.20 8.74
CA GLN A 162 25.43 -36.28 9.42
C GLN A 162 26.05 -37.66 9.17
N ALA A 163 26.61 -37.91 7.98
CA ALA A 163 27.29 -39.18 7.68
C ALA A 163 28.60 -39.33 8.46
N ASP A 164 29.38 -38.25 8.60
CA ASP A 164 30.62 -38.25 9.41
C ASP A 164 30.32 -38.37 10.92
N ALA A 165 29.22 -37.77 11.40
CA ALA A 165 28.77 -37.91 12.78
C ALA A 165 28.31 -39.35 13.12
N GLN A 166 27.70 -40.07 12.17
CA GLN A 166 27.31 -41.48 12.35
C GLN A 166 28.52 -42.45 12.29
N ALA A 167 29.59 -42.11 11.56
CA ALA A 167 30.82 -42.90 11.52
C ALA A 167 31.63 -42.85 12.83
N GLN A 168 31.52 -41.76 13.62
CA GLN A 168 32.16 -41.63 14.93
C GLN A 168 31.37 -42.22 16.10
N ALA A 169 30.09 -42.59 15.91
CA ALA A 169 29.22 -43.07 16.99
C ALA A 169 29.36 -44.57 17.34
N GLN A 170 30.35 -45.29 16.78
CA GLN A 170 30.55 -46.74 17.02
C GLN A 170 31.62 -47.10 18.08
N GLN A 171 32.05 -46.16 18.93
CA GLN A 171 32.86 -46.49 20.11
C GLN A 171 32.02 -46.38 21.40
N PRO A 172 31.99 -47.42 22.27
CA PRO A 172 31.32 -47.34 23.56
C PRO A 172 32.26 -46.63 24.53
N ALA A 173 32.27 -45.29 24.50
CA ALA A 173 32.87 -44.50 25.56
C ALA A 173 31.80 -44.26 26.63
N ALA A 174 32.05 -44.71 27.86
CA ALA A 174 31.23 -44.37 29.01
C ALA A 174 31.19 -42.84 29.15
N LEU A 175 30.01 -42.24 28.98
CA LEU A 175 29.81 -40.80 28.98
C LEU A 175 29.44 -40.30 30.39
N ASP A 176 30.30 -39.45 30.96
CA ASP A 176 29.98 -38.68 32.15
C ASP A 176 28.86 -37.67 31.84
N PRO A 177 27.75 -37.64 32.60
CA PRO A 177 26.58 -36.81 32.31
C PRO A 177 26.84 -35.29 32.42
N ALA A 178 27.93 -34.88 33.09
CA ALA A 178 28.31 -33.47 33.24
C ALA A 178 28.84 -32.85 31.93
N LEU A 179 29.62 -33.61 31.16
CA LEU A 179 30.23 -33.14 29.88
C LEU A 179 29.19 -33.03 28.76
N LEU A 180 28.16 -33.89 28.78
CA LEU A 180 27.02 -33.80 27.86
C LEU A 180 26.14 -32.58 28.13
N GLN A 181 26.02 -32.16 29.38
CA GLN A 181 25.23 -30.99 29.74
C GLN A 181 25.93 -29.68 29.34
N GLU A 182 27.26 -29.64 29.44
CA GLU A 182 28.07 -28.50 29.02
C GLU A 182 28.09 -28.31 27.50
N THR A 183 28.24 -29.41 26.74
CA THR A 183 28.19 -29.38 25.27
C THR A 183 26.82 -28.99 24.72
N LEU A 184 25.73 -29.46 25.35
CA LEU A 184 24.36 -29.08 24.96
C LEU A 184 24.06 -27.61 25.33
N ALA A 185 24.62 -27.11 26.44
CA ALA A 185 24.52 -25.70 26.81
C ALA A 185 25.29 -24.80 25.83
N SER A 186 26.48 -25.21 25.40
CA SER A 186 27.27 -24.51 24.37
C SER A 186 26.51 -24.44 23.04
N LEU A 187 25.97 -25.58 22.57
CA LEU A 187 25.27 -25.65 21.30
C LEU A 187 23.99 -24.79 21.28
N LYS A 188 23.27 -24.72 22.41
CA LYS A 188 22.11 -23.83 22.56
C LYS A 188 22.50 -22.37 22.55
N ALA A 189 23.66 -22.02 23.13
CA ALA A 189 24.16 -20.65 23.11
C ALA A 189 24.56 -20.22 21.69
N ASP A 190 25.20 -21.10 20.93
CA ASP A 190 25.60 -20.83 19.54
C ASP A 190 24.39 -20.66 18.62
N ILE A 191 23.39 -21.56 18.72
CA ILE A 191 22.13 -21.45 17.94
C ILE A 191 21.36 -20.16 18.31
N ALA A 192 21.34 -19.78 19.60
CA ALA A 192 20.69 -18.55 20.03
C ALA A 192 21.44 -17.30 19.54
N ALA A 193 22.76 -17.34 19.49
CA ALA A 193 23.59 -16.27 18.95
C ALA A 193 23.38 -16.11 17.44
N GLU A 194 23.33 -17.22 16.70
CA GLU A 194 23.15 -17.22 15.25
C GLU A 194 21.74 -16.76 14.84
N LEU A 195 20.69 -17.20 15.58
CA LEU A 195 19.33 -16.73 15.36
C LEU A 195 19.19 -15.21 15.64
N LYS A 196 19.86 -14.71 16.68
CA LYS A 196 19.88 -13.28 17.00
C LYS A 196 20.62 -12.48 15.93
N GLN A 197 21.72 -13.01 15.39
CA GLN A 197 22.47 -12.38 14.30
C GLN A 197 21.64 -12.33 13.00
N GLN A 198 20.89 -13.37 12.70
CA GLN A 198 20.01 -13.42 11.53
C GLN A 198 18.83 -12.44 11.66
N SER A 199 18.22 -12.34 12.85
CA SER A 199 17.19 -11.33 13.17
C SER A 199 17.72 -9.91 12.98
N GLN A 200 18.92 -9.62 13.50
CA GLN A 200 19.56 -8.31 13.35
C GLN A 200 19.92 -8.01 11.89
N ALA A 201 20.35 -9.00 11.11
CA ALA A 201 20.62 -8.82 9.68
C ALA A 201 19.34 -8.49 8.89
N ALA A 202 18.21 -9.12 9.22
CA ALA A 202 16.92 -8.82 8.62
C ALA A 202 16.44 -7.40 8.96
N GLU A 203 16.56 -6.98 10.23
CA GLU A 203 16.24 -5.62 10.66
C GLU A 203 17.13 -4.57 9.98
N ILE A 204 18.43 -4.84 9.82
CA ILE A 204 19.35 -3.94 9.11
C ILE A 204 19.01 -3.86 7.62
N ALA A 205 18.59 -4.96 6.99
CA ALA A 205 18.15 -4.97 5.61
C ALA A 205 16.85 -4.15 5.41
N GLU A 206 15.91 -4.26 6.34
CA GLU A 206 14.67 -3.46 6.35
C GLU A 206 14.98 -1.97 6.55
N LEU A 207 15.85 -1.62 7.50
CA LEU A 207 16.29 -0.24 7.71
C LEU A 207 17.01 0.33 6.49
N LYS A 208 17.84 -0.47 5.81
CA LYS A 208 18.49 -0.06 4.55
C LYS A 208 17.48 0.12 3.43
N ALA A 209 16.47 -0.74 3.32
CA ALA A 209 15.40 -0.60 2.33
C ALA A 209 14.57 0.67 2.58
N MET A 210 14.27 0.97 3.85
CA MET A 210 13.55 2.18 4.25
C MET A 210 14.37 3.46 3.96
N ILE A 211 15.67 3.45 4.27
CA ILE A 211 16.59 4.57 3.97
C ILE A 211 16.74 4.76 2.46
N SER A 212 16.84 3.67 1.69
CA SER A 212 16.85 3.67 0.23
C SER A 212 15.58 4.31 -0.34
N ALA A 213 14.40 3.87 0.11
CA ALA A 213 13.11 4.39 -0.31
C ALA A 213 12.96 5.88 0.02
N GLN A 214 13.38 6.30 1.22
CA GLN A 214 13.39 7.71 1.62
C GLN A 214 14.34 8.54 0.74
N SER A 215 15.52 8.01 0.42
CA SER A 215 16.51 8.68 -0.45
C SER A 215 16.00 8.83 -1.89
N GLN A 216 15.28 7.83 -2.41
CA GLN A 216 14.62 7.90 -3.73
C GLN A 216 13.49 8.95 -3.74
N LEU A 217 12.73 9.07 -2.65
CA LEU A 217 11.68 10.08 -2.51
C LEU A 217 12.25 11.50 -2.40
N ILE A 218 13.37 11.69 -1.71
CA ILE A 218 14.09 12.96 -1.69
C ILE A 218 14.59 13.31 -3.09
N ARG A 219 15.13 12.34 -3.83
CA ARG A 219 15.61 12.54 -5.19
C ARG A 219 14.47 12.88 -6.17
N SER A 220 13.31 12.24 -6.04
CA SER A 220 12.15 12.56 -6.87
C SER A 220 11.59 13.95 -6.55
N LEU A 221 11.55 14.36 -5.29
CA LEU A 221 11.16 15.72 -4.89
C LEU A 221 12.16 16.78 -5.40
N GLN A 222 13.46 16.52 -5.34
CA GLN A 222 14.49 17.41 -5.90
C GLN A 222 14.41 17.50 -7.43
N HIS A 223 14.14 16.37 -8.11
CA HIS A 223 13.98 16.34 -9.56
C HIS A 223 12.69 17.07 -9.99
N ASN A 224 11.60 16.91 -9.24
CA ASN A 224 10.33 17.59 -9.50
C ASN A 224 10.42 19.11 -9.22
N GLN A 225 11.23 19.52 -8.24
CA GLN A 225 11.53 20.93 -7.98
C GLN A 225 12.40 21.56 -9.10
N SER A 226 13.25 20.76 -9.76
CA SER A 226 14.06 21.19 -10.89
C SER A 226 13.28 21.22 -12.22
N GLN A 227 12.24 20.39 -12.38
CA GLN A 227 11.33 20.43 -13.54
C GLN A 227 10.30 21.57 -13.45
N ALA A 228 9.87 21.97 -12.24
CA ALA A 228 9.00 23.12 -12.05
C ALA A 228 9.67 24.48 -12.36
N ALA A 229 11.00 24.53 -12.52
CA ALA A 229 11.74 25.75 -12.83
C ALA A 229 11.87 26.04 -14.35
N ASN A 230 11.43 25.14 -15.24
CA ASN A 230 11.68 25.26 -16.68
C ASN A 230 10.43 25.47 -17.56
N THR A 231 9.27 25.78 -16.96
CA THR A 231 8.03 26.09 -17.70
C THR A 231 7.30 27.31 -17.14
N ALA A 232 7.85 28.51 -17.37
CA ALA A 232 7.10 29.71 -17.80
C ALA A 232 7.97 30.99 -17.77
N PRO A 233 7.82 31.92 -18.75
CA PRO A 233 8.55 33.19 -18.82
C PRO A 233 7.91 34.30 -17.96
N ALA A 234 8.74 35.33 -17.73
CA ALA A 234 8.62 36.45 -16.79
C ALA A 234 7.39 37.38 -16.85
N LYS A 235 6.89 37.83 -15.68
CA LYS A 235 6.92 39.25 -15.23
C LYS A 235 6.41 39.49 -13.79
N ASP A 236 7.12 40.42 -13.15
CA ASP A 236 6.76 41.35 -12.06
C ASP A 236 6.87 40.98 -10.54
N LYS A 237 7.92 41.60 -9.94
CA LYS A 237 8.07 42.26 -8.63
C LYS A 237 7.97 41.46 -7.30
N ALA A 238 9.16 41.21 -6.72
CA ALA A 238 9.68 41.43 -5.34
C ALA A 238 8.75 41.36 -4.09
N PRO A 239 9.25 41.03 -2.87
CA PRO A 239 10.65 41.00 -2.43
C PRO A 239 11.14 39.64 -1.90
N GLU A 240 12.41 39.37 -2.16
CA GLU A 240 13.16 38.26 -1.58
C GLU A 240 13.36 38.47 -0.07
N VAL A 241 12.81 37.56 0.73
CA VAL A 241 13.14 37.46 2.15
C VAL A 241 14.46 36.69 2.26
N ASN A 242 15.51 37.40 2.68
CA ASN A 242 16.88 36.92 2.81
C ASN A 242 17.00 35.79 3.86
N LEU A 243 16.97 34.53 3.40
CA LEU A 243 17.23 33.33 4.20
C LEU A 243 18.63 33.35 4.86
N SER A 244 19.59 34.08 4.28
CA SER A 244 20.93 34.28 4.83
C SER A 244 20.94 35.04 6.15
N GLU A 245 20.01 35.97 6.38
CA GLU A 245 19.88 36.68 7.66
C GLU A 245 19.24 35.79 8.75
N GLN A 246 18.31 34.90 8.37
CA GLN A 246 17.70 33.97 9.33
C GLN A 246 18.70 32.90 9.80
N ILE A 247 19.57 32.40 8.93
CA ILE A 247 20.60 31.43 9.34
C ILE A 247 21.64 32.09 10.27
N ALA A 248 21.97 33.37 10.05
CA ALA A 248 22.88 34.12 10.92
C ALA A 248 22.29 34.41 12.33
N SER A 249 20.97 34.63 12.42
CA SER A 249 20.29 34.83 13.72
C SER A 249 20.17 33.52 14.52
N VAL A 250 19.92 32.39 13.86
CA VAL A 250 19.85 31.06 14.52
C VAL A 250 21.22 30.63 15.05
N GLN A 251 22.31 30.93 14.36
CA GLN A 251 23.67 30.65 14.86
C GLN A 251 24.09 31.54 16.04
N LYS A 252 23.54 32.77 16.14
CA LYS A 252 23.77 33.65 17.31
C LYS A 252 23.06 33.17 18.56
N ILE A 253 21.89 32.52 18.44
CA ILE A 253 21.14 31.98 19.59
C ILE A 253 21.86 30.75 20.17
N LYS A 254 22.47 29.91 19.34
CA LYS A 254 23.25 28.75 19.81
C LYS A 254 24.57 29.10 20.51
N LYS A 255 25.06 30.33 20.34
CA LYS A 255 26.33 30.82 20.93
C LYS A 255 26.15 31.57 22.26
N LYS A 256 24.91 31.88 22.65
CA LYS A 256 24.57 32.40 23.98
C LYS A 256 23.92 31.29 24.79
N GLY A 257 24.75 30.42 25.36
CA GLY A 257 24.31 29.30 26.18
C GLY A 257 23.31 29.70 27.25
N LEU A 258 22.09 29.20 27.12
CA LEU A 258 21.27 28.83 28.26
C LEU A 258 21.12 27.32 28.15
N PHE A 259 21.74 26.62 29.11
CA PHE A 259 21.53 25.19 29.35
C PHE A 259 20.09 24.95 29.79
#